data_AF-A0A3B0UYC2-F1
#
_entry.id   AF-A0A3B0UYC2-F1
#
_cell.length_a   1.000
_cell.length_b   1.000
_cell.length_c   1.000
_cell.angle_alpha   90.00
_cell.angle_beta   90.00
_cell.angle_gamma   90.00
#
_symmetry.space_group_name_H-M   'P 1'
#
loop_
_entity.id
_entity.type
_entity.pdbx_description
1 polymer ?
#
loop_
_entity_poly.entity_id
_entity_poly.type
_entity_poly.pdbx_seq_one_letter_code
_entity_poly.pdbx_strand_id
1 'polypeptide(L)'
;MMDCYEKILRLLKNYNVVYMLHEHEPVRTVADVEDKLPFLLDKMLKTVAFRLKDGRTVLAGLRGHDRIDYRKLAAAAKTASPWQSNSTICSA
;
A
#
# COMPACT_ATOMS: atom_id res chain seq x y z
N MET A 1 -17.89 -16.96 0.90
CA MET A 1 -17.54 -15.57 1.27
C MET A 1 -16.66 -15.05 0.16
N MET A 2 -17.06 -13.97 -0.52
CA MET A 2 -16.28 -13.41 -1.65
C MET A 2 -14.93 -12.91 -1.13
N ASP A 3 -13.84 -13.25 -1.80
CA ASP A 3 -12.50 -12.86 -1.35
C ASP A 3 -12.27 -11.34 -1.57
N CYS A 4 -11.20 -10.79 -0.98
CA CYS A 4 -10.92 -9.35 -1.11
C CYS A 4 -10.54 -8.96 -2.54
N TYR A 5 -9.88 -9.86 -3.29
CA TYR A 5 -9.45 -9.63 -4.66
C TYR A 5 -10.65 -9.49 -5.59
N GLU A 6 -11.60 -10.43 -5.54
CA GLU A 6 -12.86 -10.41 -6.27
C GLU A 6 -13.69 -9.15 -5.95
N LYS A 7 -13.71 -8.72 -4.68
CA LYS A 7 -14.39 -7.49 -4.27
C LYS A 7 -13.78 -6.24 -4.91
N ILE A 8 -12.45 -6.16 -4.97
CA ILE A 8 -11.74 -5.02 -5.58
C ILE A 8 -12.03 -4.97 -7.09
N LEU A 9 -11.91 -6.10 -7.79
CA LEU A 9 -12.19 -6.15 -9.23
C LEU A 9 -13.64 -5.75 -9.54
N ARG A 10 -14.59 -6.22 -8.72
CA ARG A 10 -16.00 -5.84 -8.86
C ARG A 10 -16.20 -4.34 -8.65
N LEU A 11 -15.52 -3.72 -7.69
CA LEU A 11 -15.60 -2.29 -7.44
C LEU A 11 -15.08 -1.49 -8.64
N LEU A 12 -13.90 -1.83 -9.16
CA LEU A 12 -13.31 -1.15 -10.32
C LEU A 12 -14.23 -1.24 -11.55
N LYS A 13 -14.81 -2.42 -11.79
CA LYS A 13 -15.78 -2.64 -12.85
C LYS A 13 -17.04 -1.79 -12.67
N ASN A 14 -17.61 -1.73 -11.46
CA ASN A 14 -18.83 -0.97 -11.19
C ASN A 14 -18.64 0.54 -11.41
N TYR A 15 -17.45 1.06 -11.16
CA TYR A 15 -17.11 2.47 -11.38
C TYR A 15 -16.46 2.76 -12.74
N ASN A 16 -16.41 1.76 -13.63
CA ASN A 16 -15.82 1.86 -14.97
C ASN A 16 -14.38 2.43 -14.95
N VAL A 17 -13.60 2.03 -13.95
CA VAL A 17 -12.19 2.43 -13.82
C VAL A 17 -11.37 1.59 -14.79
N VAL A 18 -10.56 2.23 -15.62
CA VAL A 18 -9.64 1.54 -16.53
C VAL A 18 -8.46 0.99 -15.73
N TYR A 19 -8.20 -0.31 -15.86
CA TYR A 19 -7.06 -0.97 -15.23
C TYR A 19 -6.51 -2.09 -16.14
N MET A 20 -5.26 -2.47 -15.89
CA MET A 20 -4.60 -3.63 -16.48
C MET A 20 -4.14 -4.55 -15.34
N LEU A 21 -4.39 -5.85 -15.46
CA LEU A 21 -3.92 -6.84 -14.50
C LEU A 21 -2.58 -7.39 -14.96
N HIS A 22 -1.60 -7.41 -14.06
CA HIS A 22 -0.30 -8.04 -14.27
C HIS A 22 -0.17 -9.20 -13.29
N GLU A 23 -0.13 -10.43 -13.80
CA GLU A 23 0.09 -11.62 -12.98
C GLU A 23 1.59 -11.90 -12.86
N HIS A 24 2.04 -12.16 -11.63
CA HIS A 24 3.42 -12.49 -11.33
C HIS A 24 3.53 -13.26 -10.01
N GLU A 25 4.62 -13.99 -9.83
CA GLU A 25 4.96 -14.59 -8.55
C GLU A 25 5.34 -13.52 -7.51
N PRO A 26 5.16 -13.77 -6.20
CA PRO A 26 5.54 -12.82 -5.17
C PRO A 26 7.03 -12.44 -5.24
N VAL A 27 7.31 -11.14 -5.27
CA VAL A 27 8.67 -10.58 -5.25
C VAL A 27 9.02 -10.11 -3.84
N ARG A 28 10.29 -10.23 -3.43
CA ARG A 28 10.72 -9.87 -2.06
C ARG A 28 11.88 -8.90 -2.00
N THR A 29 12.63 -8.76 -3.10
CA THR A 29 13.79 -7.87 -3.19
C THR A 29 13.63 -6.87 -4.33
N VAL A 30 14.37 -5.76 -4.26
CA VAL A 30 14.43 -4.79 -5.37
C VAL A 30 14.95 -5.45 -6.64
N ALA A 31 15.93 -6.34 -6.51
CA ALA A 31 16.46 -7.11 -7.64
C ALA A 31 15.38 -8.02 -8.27
N ASP A 32 14.54 -8.67 -7.47
CA ASP A 32 13.41 -9.47 -7.99
C ASP A 32 12.42 -8.61 -8.79
N VAL A 33 12.16 -7.39 -8.33
CA VAL A 33 11.26 -6.47 -9.03
C VAL A 33 11.82 -6.13 -10.40
N GLU A 34 13.09 -5.74 -10.47
CA GLU A 34 13.76 -5.33 -11.72
C GLU A 34 13.84 -6.48 -12.74
N ASP A 35 13.99 -7.72 -12.25
CA ASP A 35 14.12 -8.92 -13.08
C ASP A 35 12.76 -9.49 -13.53
N LYS A 36 11.75 -9.48 -12.65
CA LYS A 36 10.52 -10.27 -12.84
C LYS A 36 9.29 -9.45 -13.20
N LEU A 37 9.26 -8.15 -12.89
CA LEU A 37 8.04 -7.36 -13.04
C LEU A 37 8.04 -6.56 -14.36
N PRO A 38 6.91 -6.54 -15.08
CA PRO A 38 6.81 -5.88 -16.38
C PRO A 38 6.65 -4.35 -16.27
N PHE A 39 6.83 -3.76 -15.08
CA PHE A 39 6.60 -2.34 -14.81
C PHE A 39 7.72 -1.70 -13.99
N LEU A 40 7.84 -0.39 -14.14
CA LEU A 40 8.89 0.40 -13.51
C LEU A 40 8.71 0.50 -11.99
N LEU A 41 9.81 0.40 -11.25
CA LEU A 41 9.89 0.60 -9.78
C LEU A 41 9.27 1.92 -9.31
N ASP A 42 9.32 2.97 -10.13
CA ASP A 42 8.79 4.30 -9.80
C ASP A 42 7.25 4.37 -9.80
N LYS A 43 6.59 3.42 -10.48
CA LYS A 43 5.13 3.26 -10.52
C LYS A 43 4.59 2.35 -9.41
N MET A 44 5.48 1.68 -8.67
CA MET A 44 5.08 0.84 -7.55
C MET A 44 4.60 1.68 -6.37
N LEU A 45 3.54 1.19 -5.72
CA LEU A 45 3.07 1.71 -4.45
C LEU A 45 3.39 0.71 -3.34
N LYS A 46 3.85 1.23 -2.21
CA LYS A 46 3.88 0.49 -0.95
C LYS A 46 2.85 1.09 -0.01
N THR A 47 2.23 0.24 0.79
CA THR A 47 1.27 0.67 1.80
C THR A 47 1.74 0.32 3.20
N VAL A 48 1.58 1.28 4.12
CA VAL A 48 1.81 1.04 5.55
C VAL A 48 0.53 1.32 6.30
N ALA A 49 0.10 0.35 7.11
CA ALA A 49 -1.03 0.48 7.99
C ALA A 49 -0.54 0.75 9.42
N PHE A 50 -1.17 1.71 10.09
CA PHE A 50 -0.89 2.02 11.49
C PHE A 50 -2.17 2.32 12.25
N ARG A 51 -2.16 1.94 13.53
CA ARG A 51 -3.23 2.21 14.47
C ARG A 51 -2.88 3.40 15.34
N LEU A 52 -3.81 4.35 15.41
CA LEU A 52 -3.74 5.50 16.30
C LEU A 52 -4.18 5.10 17.71
N LYS A 53 -3.76 5.88 18.71
CA LYS A 53 -4.12 5.66 20.13
C LYS A 53 -5.62 5.73 20.39
N ASP A 54 -6.35 6.51 19.59
CA ASP A 54 -7.81 6.62 19.67
C ASP A 54 -8.56 5.48 18.94
N GLY A 55 -7.83 4.46 18.48
CA GLY A 55 -8.39 3.28 17.84
C GLY A 55 -8.59 3.41 16.32
N ARG A 56 -8.44 4.61 15.73
CA ARG A 56 -8.52 4.78 14.27
C ARG A 56 -7.36 4.06 13.58
N THR A 57 -7.60 3.56 12.38
CA THR A 57 -6.56 2.96 11.53
C THR A 57 -6.36 3.84 10.31
N VAL A 58 -5.10 4.05 9.94
CA VAL A 58 -4.73 4.79 8.74
C VAL A 58 -3.94 3.86 7.83
N LEU A 59 -4.27 3.91 6.55
CA LEU A 59 -3.53 3.26 5.48
C LEU A 59 -2.88 4.34 4.63
N ALA A 60 -1.54 4.39 4.63
CA ALA A 60 -0.78 5.35 3.86
C ALA A 60 -0.12 4.66 2.65
N GLY A 61 -0.45 5.13 1.44
CA GLY A 61 0.21 4.71 0.20
C GLY A 61 1.33 5.67 -0.18
N LEU A 62 2.50 5.14 -0.53
CA LEU A 62 3.66 5.90 -1.00
C LEU A 62 4.28 5.22 -2.21
N ARG A 63 5.09 5.92 -3.00
CA ARG A 63 5.88 5.27 -4.06
C ARG A 63 6.91 4.33 -3.45
N GLY A 64 7.31 3.30 -4.18
CA GLY A 64 8.23 2.26 -3.71
C GLY A 64 9.52 2.83 -3.12
N HIS A 65 10.11 3.82 -3.79
CA HIS A 65 11.36 4.47 -3.38
C HIS A 65 11.19 5.56 -2.30
N ASP A 66 9.98 6.06 -2.05
CA ASP A 66 9.77 7.16 -1.11
C ASP A 66 9.94 6.70 0.34
N ARG A 67 10.58 7.52 1.17
CA ARG A 67 10.63 7.27 2.61
C ARG A 67 9.41 7.88 3.30
N ILE A 68 8.91 7.19 4.33
CA ILE A 68 7.82 7.70 5.15
C ILE A 68 8.36 8.76 6.09
N ASP A 69 7.84 9.98 5.95
CA ASP A 69 8.00 11.02 6.98
C ASP A 69 6.86 10.89 8.00
N TYR A 70 7.17 10.23 9.12
CA TYR A 70 6.19 9.98 10.19
C TYR A 70 5.67 11.27 10.85
N ARG A 71 6.42 12.38 10.82
CA ARG A 71 5.94 13.66 11.38
C ARG A 71 4.89 14.27 10.47
N LYS A 72 5.17 14.34 9.16
CA LYS A 72 4.19 14.81 8.17
C LYS A 72 2.96 13.92 8.14
N LEU A 73 3.12 12.61 8.29
CA LEU A 73 2.01 11.67 8.36
C LEU A 73 1.14 11.87 9.60
N ALA A 74 1.74 12.11 10.76
CA ALA A 74 1.01 12.43 11.99
C ALA A 74 0.22 13.74 11.84
N ALA A 75 0.84 14.76 11.23
CA ALA A 75 0.17 16.03 10.94
C ALA A 75 -1.01 15.86 9.98
N ALA A 76 -0.83 15.10 8.88
CA ALA A 76 -1.88 14.81 7.92
C ALA A 76 -3.03 14.00 8.54
N ALA A 77 -2.72 13.05 9.43
CA ALA A 77 -3.70 12.28 10.20
C ALA A 77 -4.31 13.05 11.38
N LYS A 78 -3.92 14.31 11.60
CA LYS A 78 -4.34 15.18 12.71
C LYS A 78 -4.19 14.49 14.07
N THR A 79 -3.02 13.91 14.33
CA THR A 79 -2.71 13.19 15.57
C THR A 79 -1.41 13.69 16.20
N ALA A 80 -1.38 13.77 17.53
CA ALA A 80 -0.17 14.02 18.31
C ALA A 80 0.48 12.66 18.65
N SER A 81 1.61 12.32 17.99
CA SER A 81 2.28 11.02 18.08
C SER A 81 2.70 10.68 19.53
N PRO A 82 2.70 9.39 19.99
CA PRO A 82 3.55 8.32 19.46
C PRO A 82 2.75 7.07 19.05
N TRP A 83 3.05 6.58 17.85
CA TRP A 83 2.51 5.37 17.22
C TRP A 83 2.63 4.13 18.10
N GLN A 84 1.64 3.22 18.09
CA GLN A 84 1.85 1.84 18.53
C GLN A 84 2.43 1.04 17.34
N SER A 85 3.70 0.65 17.45
CA SER A 85 4.44 -0.05 16.39
C SER A 85 3.99 -1.50 16.27
N ASN A 86 2.87 -1.74 15.58
CA ASN A 86 2.62 -3.00 14.87
C ASN A 86 2.47 -2.68 13.38
N SER A 87 3.47 -2.00 12.81
CA SER A 87 3.50 -1.68 11.39
C SER A 87 3.77 -2.97 10.60
N THR A 88 2.72 -3.60 10.11
CA THR A 88 2.85 -4.59 9.04
C THR A 88 3.07 -3.81 7.73
N ILE A 89 4.29 -3.89 7.20
CA ILE A 89 4.58 -3.44 5.85
C ILE A 89 4.04 -4.52 4.92
N CYS A 90 2.96 -4.22 4.21
CA CYS A 90 2.53 -5.05 3.09
C CYS A 90 3.31 -4.59 1.86
N SER A 91 4.39 -5.29 1.54
CA SER A 91 5.02 -5.22 0.23
C SER A 91 4.11 -5.96 -0.75
N ALA A 92 3.65 -5.25 -1.78
CA ALA A 92 3.02 -5.86 -2.95
C ALA A 92 4.08 -6.60 -3.77
#